data_AF-A0A2S6V3V1-F1
#
_entry.id   AF-A0A2S6V3V1-F1
#
_cell.length_a   1.000
_cell.length_b   1.000
_cell.length_c   1.000
_cell.angle_alpha   90.00
_cell.angle_beta   90.00
_cell.angle_gamma   90.00
#
_symmetry.space_group_name_H-M   'P 1'
#
loop_
_entity.id
_entity.type
_entity.pdbx_description
1 polymer ?
#
loop_
_entity_poly.entity_id
_entity_poly.type
_entity_poly.pdbx_seq_one_letter_code
_entity_poly.pdbx_strand_id
1 'polypeptide(L)'
;MSAFTALLIVIKKTQQAEKSGVEALQDSQCAINKLQIQNNLISDRVEEVMQLVNQRCDRVDQKLQEHIDALNHQVIEQPKLSKSKTKQVTFTEEELENSLVTLVADLCAQKKTASVSVCVVGSHFCRIYGKSLSSVLKELKLEKYPVKFLKKRPNKFHVTYQDGASFISLVRSVNDSKEHNMLVKVA
;
A
#
# COMPACT_ATOMS: atom_id res chain seq x y z
N MET A 1 31.43 19.59 -69.72
CA MET A 1 30.25 20.21 -69.05
C MET A 1 30.47 21.70 -68.97
N SER A 2 29.49 22.52 -69.33
CA SER A 2 29.62 23.98 -69.22
C SER A 2 29.35 24.44 -67.78
N ALA A 3 29.91 25.59 -67.39
CA ALA A 3 29.69 26.19 -66.07
C ALA A 3 28.18 26.41 -65.76
N PHE A 4 27.38 26.66 -66.81
CA PHE A 4 25.94 26.81 -66.72
C PHE A 4 25.22 25.51 -66.29
N THR A 5 25.63 24.36 -66.83
CA THR A 5 25.06 23.06 -66.44
C THR A 5 25.36 22.73 -64.97
N ALA A 6 26.58 23.03 -64.51
CA ALA A 6 26.95 22.84 -63.10
C ALA A 6 26.12 23.72 -62.16
N LEU A 7 25.90 24.99 -62.53
CA LEU A 7 25.07 25.92 -61.76
C LEU A 7 23.61 25.44 -61.63
N LEU A 8 23.02 24.94 -62.72
CA LEU A 8 21.64 24.41 -62.70
C LEU A 8 21.49 23.19 -61.78
N ILE A 9 22.50 22.32 -61.72
CA ILE A 9 22.51 21.15 -60.82
C ILE A 9 22.53 21.60 -59.36
N VAL A 10 23.36 22.60 -59.04
CA VAL A 10 23.44 23.15 -57.67
C VAL A 10 22.10 23.75 -57.27
N ILE A 11 21.49 24.59 -58.13
CA ILE A 11 20.19 25.22 -57.86
C ILE A 11 19.11 24.16 -57.58
N LYS A 12 19.02 23.12 -58.41
CA LYS A 12 18.03 22.05 -58.21
C LYS A 12 18.24 21.30 -56.89
N LYS A 13 19.50 21.00 -56.54
CA LYS A 13 19.82 20.33 -55.27
C LYS A 13 19.47 21.20 -54.07
N THR A 14 19.74 22.51 -54.14
CA THR A 14 19.39 23.47 -53.10
C THR A 14 17.87 23.56 -52.92
N GLN A 15 17.11 23.69 -54.01
CA GLN A 15 15.64 23.72 -53.96
C GLN A 15 15.04 22.43 -53.37
N GLN A 16 15.61 21.27 -53.71
CA GLN A 16 15.18 19.99 -53.15
C GLN A 16 15.51 19.89 -51.66
N ALA A 17 16.68 20.37 -51.24
CA ALA A 17 17.06 20.41 -49.83
C ALA A 17 16.18 21.36 -49.02
N GLU A 18 15.84 22.53 -49.57
CA GLU A 18 14.91 23.48 -48.96
C GLU A 18 13.52 22.86 -48.79
N LYS A 19 13.00 22.19 -49.83
CA LYS A 19 11.70 21.51 -49.75
C LYS A 19 11.69 20.44 -48.65
N SER A 20 12.72 19.59 -48.60
CA SER A 20 12.87 18.56 -47.56
C SER A 20 12.98 19.18 -46.16
N GLY A 21 13.71 20.29 -46.03
CA GLY A 21 13.83 21.03 -44.78
C GLY A 21 12.49 21.61 -44.30
N VAL A 22 11.69 22.17 -45.20
CA VAL A 22 10.35 22.68 -44.88
C VAL A 22 9.41 21.56 -44.42
N GLU A 23 9.42 20.40 -45.10
CA GLU A 23 8.62 19.24 -44.70
C GLU A 23 9.02 18.74 -43.29
N ALA A 24 10.33 18.62 -43.02
CA ALA A 24 10.83 18.21 -41.71
C ALA A 24 10.46 19.20 -40.58
N LEU A 25 10.47 20.51 -40.88
CA LEU A 25 10.03 21.54 -39.94
C LEU A 25 8.52 21.44 -39.66
N GLN A 26 7.71 21.17 -40.69
CA GLN A 26 6.27 21.00 -40.54
C GLN A 26 5.91 19.76 -39.70
N ASP A 27 6.61 18.64 -39.92
CA ASP A 27 6.46 17.43 -39.11
C ASP A 27 6.86 17.67 -37.65
N SER A 28 7.98 18.38 -37.45
CA SER A 28 8.45 18.77 -36.12
C SER A 28 7.42 19.66 -35.40
N GLN A 29 6.83 20.62 -36.10
CA GLN A 29 5.77 21.48 -35.55
C GLN A 29 4.52 20.68 -35.17
N CYS A 30 4.14 19.70 -35.99
CA CYS A 30 3.02 18.79 -35.68
C CYS A 30 3.29 17.98 -34.41
N ALA A 31 4.52 17.46 -34.24
CA ALA A 31 4.92 16.73 -33.04
C ALA A 31 4.91 17.64 -31.78
N ILE A 32 5.41 18.87 -31.89
CA ILE A 32 5.39 19.85 -30.79
C ILE A 32 3.96 20.14 -30.34
N ASN A 33 3.04 20.39 -31.27
CA ASN A 33 1.64 20.66 -30.95
C ASN A 33 0.99 19.47 -30.23
N LYS A 34 1.29 18.22 -30.65
CA LYS A 34 0.79 17.01 -29.98
C LYS A 34 1.32 16.91 -28.55
N LEU A 35 2.61 17.18 -28.33
CA LEU A 35 3.22 17.18 -26.99
C LEU A 35 2.62 18.27 -26.09
N GLN A 36 2.34 19.46 -26.63
CA GLN A 36 1.68 20.53 -25.88
C GLN A 36 0.28 20.12 -25.42
N ILE A 37 -0.52 19.51 -26.29
CA ILE A 37 -1.86 19.00 -25.94
C ILE A 37 -1.76 17.93 -24.86
N GLN A 38 -0.81 16.99 -24.97
CA GLN A 38 -0.59 15.96 -23.96
C GLN A 38 -0.17 16.56 -22.61
N ASN A 39 0.71 17.55 -22.60
CA ASN A 39 1.14 18.23 -21.38
C ASN A 39 -0.03 18.94 -20.68
N ASN A 40 -0.91 19.60 -21.44
CA ASN A 40 -2.10 20.23 -20.88
C ASN A 40 -3.01 19.18 -20.23
N LEU A 41 -3.29 18.06 -20.92
CA LEU A 41 -4.09 16.97 -20.36
C LEU A 41 -3.45 16.33 -19.11
N ILE A 42 -2.13 16.20 -19.08
CA ILE A 42 -1.41 15.69 -17.90
C ILE A 42 -1.56 16.68 -16.75
N SER A 43 -1.42 17.99 -17.01
CA SER A 43 -1.58 19.03 -16.01
C SER A 43 -2.97 19.00 -15.36
N ASP A 44 -4.03 18.88 -16.18
CA ASP A 44 -5.40 18.79 -15.69
C ASP A 44 -5.62 17.56 -14.79
N ARG A 45 -5.06 16.42 -15.16
CA ARG A 45 -5.15 15.18 -14.36
C ARG A 45 -4.36 15.27 -13.06
N VAL A 46 -3.22 15.96 -13.05
CA VAL A 46 -2.43 16.18 -11.83
C VAL A 46 -3.23 17.03 -10.84
N GLU A 47 -3.88 18.09 -11.33
CA GLU A 47 -4.75 18.95 -10.53
C GLU A 47 -5.93 18.16 -9.93
N GLU A 48 -6.60 17.33 -10.73
CA GLU A 48 -7.69 16.46 -10.26
C GLU A 48 -7.22 15.49 -9.15
N VAL A 49 -6.06 14.86 -9.33
CA VAL A 49 -5.48 13.96 -8.32
C VAL A 49 -5.14 14.72 -7.05
N MET A 50 -4.57 15.92 -7.16
CA MET A 50 -4.24 16.76 -6.00
C MET A 50 -5.51 17.12 -5.21
N GLN A 51 -6.58 17.50 -5.89
CA GLN A 51 -7.88 17.78 -5.25
C GLN A 51 -8.45 16.54 -4.55
N LEU A 52 -8.38 15.36 -5.18
CA LEU A 52 -8.85 14.11 -4.59
C LEU A 52 -8.04 13.74 -3.33
N VAL A 53 -6.73 13.97 -3.36
CA VAL A 53 -5.84 13.74 -2.21
C VAL A 53 -6.20 14.67 -1.06
N ASN A 54 -6.37 15.97 -1.34
CA ASN A 54 -6.77 16.95 -0.32
C ASN A 54 -8.11 16.56 0.33
N GLN A 55 -9.13 16.22 -0.47
CA GLN A 55 -10.41 15.74 0.06
C GLN A 55 -10.28 14.46 0.91
N ARG A 56 -9.34 13.57 0.59
CA ARG A 56 -9.09 12.36 1.40
C ARG A 56 -8.41 12.71 2.72
N CYS A 57 -7.46 13.64 2.72
CA CYS A 57 -6.84 14.16 3.94
C CYS A 57 -7.90 14.76 4.87
N ASP A 58 -8.76 15.66 4.35
CA ASP A 58 -9.83 16.29 5.14
C ASP A 58 -10.77 15.25 5.77
N ARG A 59 -11.15 14.21 5.03
CA ARG A 59 -11.99 13.13 5.57
C ARG A 59 -11.29 12.28 6.64
N VAL A 60 -9.98 12.07 6.51
CA VAL A 60 -9.21 11.34 7.52
C VAL A 60 -9.10 12.19 8.78
N ASP A 61 -8.83 13.47 8.65
CA ASP A 61 -8.76 14.42 9.77
C ASP A 61 -10.11 14.54 10.48
N GLN A 62 -11.20 14.65 9.72
CA GLN A 62 -12.55 14.64 10.27
C GLN A 62 -12.86 13.35 11.04
N LYS A 63 -12.57 12.17 10.48
CA LYS A 63 -12.79 10.89 11.17
C LYS A 63 -11.93 10.74 12.41
N LEU A 64 -10.71 11.28 12.38
CA LEU A 64 -9.83 11.27 13.54
C LEU A 64 -10.40 12.17 14.64
N GLN A 65 -10.90 13.35 14.28
CA GLN A 65 -11.53 14.28 15.20
C GLN A 65 -12.81 13.69 15.81
N GLU A 66 -13.69 13.09 15.00
CA GLU A 66 -14.88 12.37 15.46
C GLU A 66 -14.53 11.24 16.43
N HIS A 67 -13.45 10.48 16.19
CA HIS A 67 -12.98 9.46 17.10
C HIS A 67 -12.44 10.03 18.43
N ILE A 68 -11.77 11.18 18.40
CA ILE A 68 -11.29 11.88 19.60
C ILE A 68 -12.49 12.37 20.42
N ASP A 69 -13.49 12.98 19.77
CA ASP A 69 -14.68 13.50 20.44
C ASP A 69 -15.54 12.37 21.01
N ALA A 70 -15.69 11.26 20.28
CA ALA A 70 -16.36 10.05 20.77
C ALA A 70 -15.62 9.43 21.97
N LEU A 71 -14.28 9.44 21.97
CA LEU A 71 -13.49 9.00 23.11
C LEU A 71 -13.74 9.91 24.33
N ASN A 72 -13.79 11.23 24.13
CA ASN A 72 -14.03 12.22 25.18
C ASN A 72 -15.42 12.11 25.81
N HIS A 73 -16.44 11.72 25.03
CA HIS A 73 -17.82 11.53 25.53
C HIS A 73 -18.04 10.18 26.22
N GLN A 74 -17.20 9.15 25.97
CA GLN A 74 -17.23 7.88 26.71
C GLN A 74 -16.47 7.92 28.06
N VAL A 75 -15.80 9.03 28.41
CA VAL A 75 -15.09 9.16 29.70
C VAL A 75 -16.06 9.40 30.88
N ILE A 76 -17.34 9.64 30.63
CA ILE A 76 -18.36 9.77 31.68
C ILE A 76 -19.25 8.52 31.62
N GLU A 77 -19.08 7.63 32.60
CA GLU A 77 -19.76 6.35 32.81
C GLU A 77 -19.19 5.11 32.07
N GLN A 78 -17.99 4.66 32.47
CA GLN A 78 -17.78 3.27 32.90
C GLN A 78 -16.48 3.14 33.74
N PRO A 79 -16.37 2.12 34.62
CA PRO A 79 -15.57 2.19 35.84
C PRO A 79 -14.07 2.18 35.57
N LYS A 80 -13.36 3.02 36.34
CA LYS A 80 -11.90 3.14 36.45
C LYS A 80 -11.15 1.83 36.15
N LEU A 81 -10.66 1.65 34.92
CA LEU A 81 -9.46 0.86 34.68
C LEU A 81 -8.32 1.83 34.39
N SER A 82 -7.53 2.01 35.45
CA SER A 82 -6.32 2.80 35.55
C SER A 82 -5.48 2.86 34.27
N LYS A 83 -5.06 4.08 33.93
CA LYS A 83 -3.85 4.40 33.16
C LYS A 83 -2.81 3.26 33.25
N SER A 84 -2.73 2.46 32.19
CA SER A 84 -1.68 1.45 32.08
C SER A 84 -0.36 2.19 31.92
N LYS A 85 0.43 2.22 32.99
CA LYS A 85 1.87 2.51 32.95
C LYS A 85 2.45 1.89 31.69
N THR A 86 3.22 2.65 30.93
CA THR A 86 4.09 2.17 29.86
C THR A 86 5.05 1.14 30.47
N LYS A 87 4.62 -0.13 30.56
CA LYS A 87 5.51 -1.24 30.82
C LYS A 87 6.40 -1.32 29.59
N GLN A 88 7.69 -1.10 29.75
CA GLN A 88 8.65 -1.59 28.76
C GLN A 88 8.41 -3.09 28.66
N VAL A 89 7.69 -3.52 27.63
CA VAL A 89 7.51 -4.93 27.35
C VAL A 89 8.77 -5.38 26.64
N THR A 90 9.64 -6.06 27.39
CA THR A 90 10.70 -6.87 26.79
C THR A 90 10.03 -8.16 26.33
N PHE A 91 10.10 -8.44 25.03
CA PHE A 91 9.58 -9.68 24.48
C PHE A 91 10.65 -10.76 24.53
N THR A 92 10.28 -12.00 24.78
CA THR A 92 10.99 -13.17 24.24
C THR A 92 10.48 -13.49 22.84
N GLU A 93 11.22 -14.32 22.09
CA GLU A 93 10.78 -14.77 20.76
C GLU A 93 9.41 -15.48 20.82
N GLU A 94 9.19 -16.33 21.82
CA GLU A 94 7.94 -17.05 22.01
C GLU A 94 6.77 -16.13 22.40
N GLU A 95 6.98 -15.18 23.30
CA GLU A 95 5.96 -14.18 23.66
C GLU A 95 5.57 -13.30 22.48
N LEU A 96 6.54 -12.93 21.63
CA LEU A 96 6.28 -12.18 20.42
C LEU A 96 5.41 -13.01 19.46
N GLU A 97 5.74 -14.28 19.25
CA GLU A 97 4.96 -15.17 18.41
C GLU A 97 3.53 -15.33 18.91
N ASN A 98 3.34 -15.62 20.19
CA ASN A 98 2.02 -15.84 20.77
C ASN A 98 1.19 -14.55 20.72
N SER A 99 1.82 -13.40 20.96
CA SER A 99 1.19 -12.09 20.79
C SER A 99 0.72 -11.86 19.35
N LEU A 100 1.52 -12.24 18.35
CA LEU A 100 1.15 -12.13 16.94
C LEU A 100 0.05 -13.12 16.55
N VAL A 101 0.03 -14.33 17.12
CA VAL A 101 -1.05 -15.30 16.89
C VAL A 101 -2.38 -14.74 17.38
N THR A 102 -2.43 -14.27 18.63
CA THR A 102 -3.64 -13.66 19.21
C THR A 102 -4.07 -12.44 18.41
N LEU A 103 -3.12 -11.55 18.07
CA LEU A 103 -3.43 -10.34 17.31
C LEU A 103 -4.01 -10.65 15.92
N VAL A 104 -3.47 -11.63 15.21
CA VAL A 104 -4.00 -12.03 13.89
C VAL A 104 -5.37 -12.67 14.03
N ALA A 105 -5.59 -13.52 15.05
CA ALA A 105 -6.90 -14.11 15.33
C ALA A 105 -7.96 -13.03 15.57
N ASP A 106 -7.66 -12.05 16.42
CA ASP A 106 -8.56 -10.95 16.77
C ASP A 106 -8.88 -10.10 15.54
N LEU A 107 -7.87 -9.74 14.74
CA LEU A 107 -8.07 -8.92 13.54
C LEU A 107 -8.89 -9.67 12.47
N CYS A 108 -8.68 -10.97 12.32
CA CYS A 108 -9.50 -11.81 11.43
C CYS A 108 -10.95 -11.88 11.90
N ALA A 109 -11.18 -12.09 13.20
CA ALA A 109 -12.51 -12.16 13.80
C ALA A 109 -13.27 -10.82 13.69
N GLN A 110 -12.63 -9.70 14.01
CA GLN A 110 -13.24 -8.37 13.93
C GLN A 110 -13.67 -7.99 12.52
N LYS A 111 -12.85 -8.33 11.51
CA LYS A 111 -13.12 -7.98 10.11
C LYS A 111 -13.91 -9.05 9.35
N LYS A 112 -14.20 -10.19 9.98
CA LYS A 112 -14.80 -11.37 9.33
C LYS A 112 -14.03 -11.79 8.07
N THR A 113 -12.71 -11.69 8.12
CA THR A 113 -11.80 -12.01 7.00
C THR A 113 -10.91 -13.18 7.37
N ALA A 114 -10.59 -14.04 6.39
CA ALA A 114 -9.67 -15.17 6.61
C ALA A 114 -8.19 -14.74 6.72
N SER A 115 -7.83 -13.56 6.22
CA SER A 115 -6.47 -13.02 6.20
C SER A 115 -6.46 -11.52 6.40
N VAL A 116 -5.36 -11.00 6.95
CA VAL A 116 -5.18 -9.57 7.24
C VAL A 116 -3.86 -9.10 6.65
N SER A 117 -3.79 -7.85 6.17
CA SER A 117 -2.55 -7.27 5.67
C SER A 117 -1.49 -7.16 6.79
N VAL A 118 -0.24 -7.49 6.49
CA VAL A 118 0.88 -7.36 7.44
C VAL A 118 1.06 -5.91 7.92
N CYS A 119 0.74 -4.92 7.08
CA CYS A 119 0.74 -3.51 7.47
C CYS A 119 -0.27 -3.24 8.60
N VAL A 120 -1.49 -3.78 8.49
CA VAL A 120 -2.53 -3.63 9.52
C VAL A 120 -2.09 -4.29 10.83
N VAL A 121 -1.52 -5.49 10.76
CA VAL A 121 -0.96 -6.18 11.94
C VAL A 121 0.13 -5.33 12.59
N GLY A 122 1.04 -4.78 11.80
CA GLY A 122 2.11 -3.90 12.29
C GLY A 122 1.60 -2.63 12.98
N SER A 123 0.59 -1.98 12.40
CA SER A 123 -0.05 -0.79 12.98
C SER A 123 -0.75 -1.10 14.30
N HIS A 124 -1.53 -2.19 14.36
CA HIS A 124 -2.18 -2.60 15.61
C HIS A 124 -1.18 -3.05 16.68
N PHE A 125 -0.13 -3.79 16.28
CA PHE A 125 0.94 -4.17 17.20
C PHE A 125 1.60 -2.93 17.83
N CYS A 126 1.94 -1.93 17.02
CA CYS A 126 2.51 -0.67 17.52
C CYS A 126 1.57 0.05 18.48
N ARG A 127 0.26 0.05 18.20
CA ARG A 127 -0.75 0.67 19.08
C ARG A 127 -0.87 -0.05 20.43
N ILE A 128 -0.78 -1.37 20.45
CA ILE A 128 -0.93 -2.18 21.68
C ILE A 128 0.34 -2.11 22.54
N TYR A 129 1.52 -2.21 21.91
CA TYR A 129 2.78 -2.39 22.64
C TYR A 129 3.68 -1.14 22.66
N GLY A 130 3.29 -0.06 21.96
CA GLY A 130 4.05 1.18 21.89
C GLY A 130 5.37 1.08 21.11
N LYS A 131 5.67 -0.07 20.48
CA LYS A 131 6.87 -0.30 19.67
C LYS A 131 6.49 -0.94 18.33
N SER A 132 7.18 -0.54 17.26
CA SER A 132 6.98 -1.18 15.97
C SER A 132 7.46 -2.63 16.00
N LEU A 133 6.76 -3.53 15.29
CA LEU A 133 7.15 -4.94 15.18
C LEU A 133 8.59 -5.10 14.65
N SER A 134 8.98 -4.26 13.69
CA SER A 134 10.36 -4.24 13.16
C SER A 134 11.38 -3.84 14.23
N SER A 135 11.04 -2.95 15.17
CA SER A 135 11.93 -2.57 16.28
C SER A 135 12.12 -3.76 17.24
N VAL A 136 11.04 -4.44 17.61
CA VAL A 136 11.10 -5.61 18.49
C VAL A 136 11.93 -6.73 17.86
N LEU A 137 11.72 -7.02 16.57
CA LEU A 137 12.49 -8.05 15.87
C LEU A 137 14.01 -7.76 15.82
N LYS A 138 14.38 -6.47 15.71
CA LYS A 138 15.78 -6.04 15.77
C LYS A 138 16.37 -6.18 17.18
N GLU A 139 15.61 -5.79 18.20
CA GLU A 139 16.01 -5.95 19.62
C GLU A 139 16.29 -7.43 19.94
N LEU A 140 15.48 -8.34 19.38
CA LEU A 140 15.62 -9.80 19.57
C LEU A 140 16.63 -10.47 18.63
N LYS A 141 17.30 -9.73 17.74
CA LYS A 141 18.27 -10.26 16.75
C LYS A 141 17.70 -11.37 15.86
N LEU A 142 16.39 -11.36 15.60
CA LEU A 142 15.71 -12.42 14.83
C LEU A 142 15.79 -12.14 13.33
N GLU A 143 15.14 -11.07 12.89
CA GLU A 143 15.02 -10.71 11.48
C GLU A 143 14.83 -9.21 11.30
N LYS A 144 15.29 -8.67 10.17
CA LYS A 144 15.13 -7.24 9.88
C LYS A 144 13.70 -6.87 9.50
N TYR A 145 12.95 -7.81 8.91
CA TYR A 145 11.66 -7.55 8.29
C TYR A 145 10.57 -8.50 8.80
N PRO A 146 9.38 -7.99 9.22
CA PRO A 146 8.28 -8.81 9.71
C PRO A 146 7.86 -9.94 8.77
N VAL A 147 7.78 -9.67 7.46
CA VAL A 147 7.38 -10.70 6.47
C VAL A 147 8.36 -11.88 6.45
N LYS A 148 9.67 -11.64 6.60
CA LYS A 148 10.68 -12.71 6.64
C LYS A 148 10.56 -13.53 7.92
N PHE A 149 10.36 -12.86 9.06
CA PHE A 149 10.12 -13.51 10.34
C PHE A 149 8.92 -14.45 10.32
N LEU A 150 7.80 -14.00 9.72
CA LEU A 150 6.57 -14.77 9.64
C LEU A 150 6.70 -15.97 8.68
N LYS A 151 7.38 -15.79 7.54
CA LYS A 151 7.64 -16.87 6.58
C LYS A 151 8.49 -18.00 7.16
N LYS A 152 9.36 -17.71 8.13
CA LYS A 152 10.15 -18.74 8.85
C LYS A 152 9.31 -19.60 9.80
N ARG A 153 8.04 -19.27 10.01
CA ARG A 153 7.11 -19.97 10.92
C ARG A 153 5.90 -20.53 10.17
N PRO A 154 6.10 -21.39 9.17
CA PRO A 154 5.02 -21.92 8.35
C PRO A 154 4.02 -22.78 9.16
N ASN A 155 4.38 -23.21 10.37
CA ASN A 155 3.49 -23.99 11.24
C ASN A 155 2.43 -23.12 11.94
N LYS A 156 2.65 -21.80 12.05
CA LYS A 156 1.74 -20.86 12.72
C LYS A 156 1.11 -19.88 11.74
N PHE A 157 1.88 -19.42 10.75
CA PHE A 157 1.47 -18.36 9.85
C PHE A 157 1.56 -18.80 8.39
N HIS A 158 0.51 -18.52 7.64
CA HIS A 158 0.51 -18.58 6.19
C HIS A 158 0.59 -17.15 5.63
N VAL A 159 1.60 -16.89 4.79
CA VAL A 159 1.86 -15.55 4.25
C VAL A 159 1.70 -15.58 2.74
N THR A 160 0.75 -14.80 2.23
CA THR A 160 0.47 -14.65 0.79
C THR A 160 0.86 -13.25 0.31
N TYR A 161 1.11 -13.13 -1.00
CA TYR A 161 1.37 -11.84 -1.64
C TYR A 161 0.32 -11.60 -2.72
N GLN A 162 -0.43 -10.51 -2.59
CA GLN A 162 -1.52 -10.14 -3.49
C GLN A 162 -1.51 -8.62 -3.65
N ASP A 163 -1.67 -8.13 -4.88
CA ASP A 163 -1.81 -6.70 -5.21
C ASP A 163 -0.74 -5.78 -4.60
N GLY A 164 0.52 -6.22 -4.62
CA GLY A 164 1.63 -5.42 -4.08
C GLY A 164 1.81 -5.52 -2.56
N ALA A 165 0.90 -6.21 -1.84
CA ALA A 165 0.87 -6.29 -0.38
C ALA A 165 1.01 -7.73 0.13
N SER A 166 1.62 -7.86 1.32
CA SER A 166 1.69 -9.15 2.04
C SER A 166 0.50 -9.30 2.99
N PHE A 167 -0.14 -10.45 2.95
CA PHE A 167 -1.23 -10.85 3.84
C PHE A 167 -0.81 -12.03 4.70
N ILE A 168 -1.37 -12.11 5.90
CA ILE A 168 -1.12 -13.17 6.86
C ILE A 168 -2.45 -13.77 7.30
N SER A 169 -2.48 -15.09 7.39
CA SER A 169 -3.53 -15.87 8.05
C SER A 169 -2.92 -16.87 9.01
N LEU A 170 -3.69 -17.29 10.02
CA LEU A 170 -3.29 -18.39 10.88
C LEU A 170 -3.43 -19.71 10.13
N VAL A 171 -2.45 -20.59 10.30
CA VAL A 171 -2.58 -21.97 9.83
C VAL A 171 -3.62 -22.64 10.72
N ARG A 172 -4.75 -23.07 10.13
CA ARG A 172 -5.74 -23.84 10.86
C ARG A 172 -5.08 -25.16 11.27
N SER A 173 -4.88 -25.35 12.58
CA SER A 173 -4.66 -26.68 13.11
C SER A 173 -5.87 -27.54 12.74
N VAL A 174 -5.63 -28.75 12.26
CA VAL A 174 -6.64 -29.68 11.71
C VAL A 174 -7.68 -30.16 12.75
N ASN A 175 -7.72 -29.58 13.95
CA ASN A 175 -8.47 -30.14 15.07
C ASN A 175 -9.87 -29.55 15.31
N ASP A 176 -10.32 -28.49 14.61
CA ASP A 176 -11.62 -27.87 14.89
C ASP A 176 -12.70 -28.06 13.80
N SER A 177 -12.62 -29.14 12.99
CA SER A 177 -13.59 -29.39 11.90
C SER A 177 -14.37 -30.71 12.02
N LYS A 178 -14.42 -31.34 13.19
CA LYS A 178 -15.23 -32.56 13.40
C LYS A 178 -16.06 -32.49 14.67
N GLU A 179 -17.05 -31.58 14.74
CA GLU A 179 -18.12 -31.76 15.76
C GLU A 179 -19.47 -31.09 15.45
N HIS A 180 -19.73 -30.65 14.21
CA HIS A 180 -21.05 -30.13 13.83
C HIS A 180 -21.61 -30.74 12.54
N ASN A 181 -21.67 -32.07 12.49
CA ASN A 181 -22.49 -32.77 11.51
C ASN A 181 -23.15 -34.04 12.07
N MET A 182 -23.61 -33.97 13.32
CA MET A 182 -24.63 -34.86 13.83
C MET A 182 -25.73 -34.03 14.48
N LEU A 183 -26.78 -33.71 13.72
CA LEU A 183 -28.15 -33.66 14.24
C LEU A 183 -29.18 -33.37 13.12
N VAL A 184 -30.12 -34.31 13.01
CA VAL A 184 -31.50 -34.19 12.50
C VAL A 184 -31.70 -34.22 10.98
N LYS A 185 -32.16 -35.40 10.50
CA LYS A 185 -33.60 -35.61 10.24
C LYS A 185 -33.95 -37.10 10.26
N VAL A 186 -34.55 -37.52 11.37
CA VAL A 186 -35.55 -38.60 11.42
C VAL A 186 -36.90 -37.90 11.45
N ALA A 187 -37.70 -38.13 10.41
CA ALA A 187 -39.17 -38.16 10.38
C ALA A 187 -39.59 -38.33 8.92
#